data_AF-A0A535XGI2-F1
#
_entry.id   AF-A0A535XGI2-F1
#
_cell.length_a   1.000
_cell.length_b   1.000
_cell.length_c   1.000
_cell.angle_alpha   90.00
_cell.angle_beta   90.00
_cell.angle_gamma   90.00
#
_symmetry.space_group_name_H-M   'P 1'
#
loop_
_entity.id
_entity.type
_entity.pdbx_description
1 polymer ?
#
loop_
_entity_poly.entity_id
_entity_poly.type
_entity_poly.pdbx_seq_one_letter_code
_entity_poly.pdbx_strand_id
1 'polypeptide(L)'
;MAKYDEAPVPRGTSRRWEVLMSDDEPLSHPGQARRTALEVRAEHRVLAGFGETELESMPLVPEGQRLARQAWYLDLHDPARADYVADGDEVVKGGQHVIARKEVSPAVWEELLRACDVVLGRQPPVRLRPAV
;
A
#
# COMPACT_ATOMS: atom_id res chain seq x y z
N MET A 1 1.89 -47.86 -37.46
CA MET A 1 1.77 -46.41 -37.16
C MET A 1 0.33 -46.15 -36.81
N ALA A 2 0.06 -45.85 -35.54
CA ALA A 2 -1.29 -45.80 -34.99
C ALA A 2 -2.04 -44.55 -35.47
N LYS A 3 -3.21 -44.76 -36.06
CA LYS A 3 -4.22 -43.74 -36.32
C LYS A 3 -4.81 -43.30 -35.00
N TYR A 4 -4.92 -41.98 -34.76
CA TYR A 4 -5.79 -41.45 -33.73
C TYR A 4 -7.00 -40.78 -34.36
N ASP A 5 -8.12 -41.25 -33.84
CA ASP A 5 -9.49 -41.06 -34.24
C ASP A 5 -9.99 -39.67 -33.85
N GLU A 6 -10.86 -39.15 -34.70
CA GLU A 6 -11.44 -37.82 -34.69
C GLU A 6 -12.57 -37.77 -33.66
N ALA A 7 -12.29 -37.34 -32.43
CA ALA A 7 -13.32 -37.05 -31.44
C ALA A 7 -13.70 -35.55 -31.50
N PRO A 8 -14.97 -35.20 -31.79
CA PRO A 8 -15.39 -33.81 -31.93
C PRO A 8 -15.47 -33.10 -30.56
N VAL A 9 -14.78 -31.95 -30.45
CA VAL A 9 -14.86 -31.06 -29.30
C VAL A 9 -16.30 -30.52 -29.12
N PRO A 10 -16.87 -30.53 -27.90
CA PRO A 10 -18.22 -30.03 -27.68
C PRO A 10 -18.31 -28.51 -27.90
N ARG A 11 -19.38 -28.08 -28.58
CA ARG A 11 -19.72 -26.68 -28.81
C ARG A 11 -20.14 -26.01 -27.50
N GLY A 12 -19.17 -25.46 -26.78
CA GLY A 12 -19.35 -24.61 -25.61
C GLY A 12 -18.97 -23.17 -25.93
N THR A 13 -19.94 -22.27 -25.83
CA THR A 13 -19.89 -20.80 -25.88
C THR A 13 -18.53 -20.16 -26.17
N SER A 14 -18.40 -19.58 -27.38
CA SER A 14 -17.33 -18.68 -27.78
C SER A 14 -17.19 -17.50 -26.81
N ARG A 15 -16.29 -17.62 -25.82
CA ARG A 15 -15.65 -16.45 -25.21
C ARG A 15 -14.17 -16.56 -25.50
N ARG A 16 -13.80 -15.90 -26.59
CA ARG A 16 -12.44 -15.57 -26.97
C ARG A 16 -11.85 -14.77 -25.82
N TRP A 17 -11.04 -15.40 -24.96
CA TRP A 17 -10.22 -14.69 -23.99
C TRP A 17 -9.04 -14.08 -24.77
N GLU A 18 -9.27 -12.88 -25.31
CA GLU A 18 -8.19 -12.00 -25.72
C GLU A 18 -7.51 -11.49 -24.44
N VAL A 19 -6.41 -12.16 -24.08
CA VAL A 19 -5.48 -11.63 -23.09
C VAL A 19 -4.73 -10.47 -23.75
N LEU A 20 -5.26 -9.25 -23.60
CA LEU A 20 -4.52 -8.01 -23.82
C LEU A 20 -3.90 -7.62 -22.48
N MET A 21 -2.64 -8.03 -22.29
CA MET A 21 -1.75 -7.32 -21.38
C MET A 21 -1.11 -6.15 -22.14
N SER A 22 -0.86 -5.07 -21.38
CA SER A 22 -0.09 -3.87 -21.72
C SER A 22 -0.88 -2.71 -22.33
N ASP A 23 -1.39 -1.83 -21.47
CA ASP A 23 -0.84 -0.47 -21.45
C ASP A 23 -0.77 0.06 -20.01
N ASP A 24 0.36 0.67 -19.73
CA ASP A 24 0.89 1.14 -18.46
C ASP A 24 0.37 2.56 -18.21
N GLU A 25 -0.82 2.72 -17.63
CA GLU A 25 -1.19 3.96 -16.96
C GLU A 25 -2.11 3.60 -15.78
N PRO A 26 -1.69 3.80 -14.51
CA PRO A 26 -2.67 3.98 -13.45
C PRO A 26 -3.38 5.29 -13.75
N LEU A 27 -4.47 5.20 -14.53
CA LEU A 27 -5.41 6.29 -14.75
C LEU A 27 -5.88 6.72 -13.35
N SER A 28 -5.21 7.74 -12.82
CA SER A 28 -5.69 8.52 -11.69
C SER A 28 -6.97 9.17 -12.21
N HIS A 29 -8.10 8.50 -12.01
CA HIS A 29 -9.40 8.99 -12.44
C HIS A 29 -9.60 10.35 -11.75
N PRO A 30 -9.66 11.47 -12.48
CA PRO A 30 -9.86 12.78 -11.88
C PRO A 30 -11.27 12.82 -11.31
N GLY A 31 -11.42 12.45 -10.04
CA GLY A 31 -12.70 12.26 -9.36
C GLY A 31 -12.70 11.17 -8.29
N GLN A 32 -11.72 10.25 -8.27
CA GLN A 32 -11.54 9.35 -7.13
C GLN A 32 -10.73 10.06 -6.04
N ALA A 33 -11.34 10.22 -4.87
CA ALA A 33 -10.62 10.64 -3.68
C ALA A 33 -9.41 9.71 -3.50
N ARG A 34 -8.24 10.28 -3.23
CA ARG A 34 -7.02 9.48 -3.02
C ARG A 34 -7.28 8.50 -1.89
N ARG A 35 -6.86 7.25 -2.10
CA ARG A 35 -6.99 6.21 -1.10
C ARG A 35 -6.26 6.63 0.18
N THR A 36 -6.87 6.44 1.35
CA THR A 36 -6.28 6.87 2.63
C THR A 36 -5.89 5.68 3.50
N ALA A 37 -5.11 5.92 4.55
CA ALA A 37 -4.76 4.90 5.53
C ALA A 37 -6.00 4.30 6.22
N LEU A 38 -7.13 5.02 6.25
CA LEU A 38 -8.38 4.53 6.82
C LEU A 38 -8.86 3.26 6.12
N GLU A 39 -8.76 3.22 4.79
CA GLU A 39 -9.25 2.11 3.97
C GLU A 39 -8.44 0.83 4.15
N VAL A 40 -7.19 0.96 4.61
CA VAL A 40 -6.25 -0.16 4.81
C VAL A 40 -6.01 -0.46 6.29
N ARG A 41 -6.72 0.22 7.20
CA ARG A 41 -6.55 0.09 8.65
C ARG A 41 -6.61 -1.37 9.13
N ALA A 42 -7.57 -2.13 8.61
CA ALA A 42 -7.79 -3.52 9.01
C ALA A 42 -6.64 -4.46 8.58
N GLU A 43 -5.87 -4.07 7.57
CA GLU A 43 -4.76 -4.84 7.02
C GLU A 43 -3.46 -4.64 7.82
N HIS A 44 -3.31 -3.47 8.46
CA HIS A 44 -2.05 -3.03 9.06
C HIS A 44 -2.14 -2.82 10.57
N ARG A 45 -1.40 -3.63 11.33
CA ARG A 45 -1.29 -3.46 12.80
C ARG A 45 -0.73 -2.10 13.21
N VAL A 46 0.12 -1.50 12.39
CA VAL A 46 0.67 -0.14 12.61
C VAL A 46 -0.45 0.89 12.75
N LEU A 47 -1.56 0.71 12.02
CA LEU A 47 -2.68 1.65 11.98
C LEU A 47 -3.72 1.42 13.08
N ALA A 48 -3.59 0.36 13.87
CA ALA A 48 -4.64 -0.05 14.81
C ALA A 48 -4.93 0.99 15.91
N GLY A 49 -3.91 1.74 16.33
CA GLY A 49 -3.98 2.73 17.41
C GLY A 49 -4.44 4.13 16.99
N PHE A 50 -4.61 4.40 15.70
CA PHE A 50 -4.98 5.73 15.19
C PHE A 50 -6.51 5.93 15.14
N GLY A 51 -6.95 7.16 15.33
CA GLY A 51 -8.35 7.56 15.14
C GLY A 51 -8.72 7.67 13.66
N GLU A 52 -10.02 7.63 13.35
CA GLU A 52 -10.50 7.71 11.96
C GLU A 52 -10.07 9.01 11.28
N THR A 53 -10.23 10.15 11.95
CA THR A 53 -9.83 11.46 11.41
C THR A 53 -8.34 11.54 11.10
N GLU A 54 -7.49 10.90 11.91
CA GLU A 54 -6.06 10.84 11.65
C GLU A 54 -5.77 9.98 10.42
N LEU A 55 -6.44 8.84 10.30
CA LEU A 55 -6.28 7.92 9.17
C LEU A 55 -6.76 8.53 7.85
N GLU A 56 -7.85 9.31 7.87
CA GLU A 56 -8.31 10.08 6.71
C GLU A 56 -7.29 11.15 6.27
N SER A 57 -6.53 11.70 7.22
CA SER A 57 -5.47 12.68 6.95
C SER A 57 -4.17 12.08 6.41
N MET A 58 -4.09 10.75 6.29
CA MET A 58 -2.94 10.02 5.79
C MET A 58 -3.21 9.46 4.39
N PRO A 59 -2.99 10.25 3.31
CA PRO A 59 -3.16 9.75 1.96
C PRO A 59 -2.09 8.69 1.65
N LEU A 60 -2.51 7.63 0.97
CA LEU A 60 -1.61 6.68 0.35
C LEU A 60 -1.08 7.24 -0.96
N VAL A 61 0.18 6.96 -1.25
CA VAL A 61 0.76 7.22 -2.56
C VAL A 61 0.06 6.30 -3.58
N PRO A 62 -0.51 6.85 -4.67
CA PRO A 62 -1.16 6.07 -5.71
C PRO A 62 -0.29 4.95 -6.26
N GLU A 63 -0.92 3.82 -6.58
CA GLU A 63 -0.27 2.71 -7.28
C GLU A 63 0.24 3.18 -8.65
N GLY A 64 1.40 2.66 -9.05
CA GLY A 64 2.12 3.06 -10.26
C GLY A 64 2.70 4.49 -10.22
N GLN A 65 2.52 5.24 -9.13
CA GLN A 65 3.21 6.52 -8.97
C GLN A 65 4.69 6.31 -8.65
N ARG A 66 5.53 7.05 -9.38
CA ARG A 66 6.96 7.13 -9.13
C ARG A 66 7.26 7.96 -7.88
N LEU A 67 8.07 7.41 -6.98
CA LEU A 67 8.48 8.09 -5.76
C LEU A 67 9.42 9.26 -6.10
N ALA A 68 9.33 10.34 -5.34
CA ALA A 68 10.18 11.49 -5.52
C ALA A 68 11.57 11.20 -4.94
N ARG A 69 12.59 11.55 -5.71
CA ARG A 69 13.98 11.45 -5.27
C ARG A 69 14.22 12.26 -4.00
N GLN A 70 14.99 11.70 -3.07
CA GLN A 70 15.35 12.29 -1.78
C GLN A 70 14.14 12.65 -0.90
N ALA A 71 12.96 12.07 -1.16
CA ALA A 71 11.80 12.21 -0.30
C ALA A 71 11.65 11.00 0.62
N TRP A 72 10.99 11.23 1.76
CA TRP A 72 10.83 10.26 2.83
C TRP A 72 9.49 9.55 2.72
N TYR A 73 9.53 8.24 2.87
CA TYR A 73 8.40 7.34 2.70
C TYR A 73 8.38 6.26 3.78
N LEU A 74 7.19 5.69 3.98
CA LEU A 74 6.94 4.58 4.89
C LEU A 74 6.09 3.56 4.15
N ASP A 75 6.54 2.31 4.13
CA ASP A 75 5.77 1.18 3.62
C ASP A 75 5.07 0.48 4.78
N LEU A 76 3.73 0.47 4.76
CA LEU A 76 2.93 -0.11 5.83
C LEU A 76 3.06 -1.65 5.90
N HIS A 77 3.40 -2.31 4.79
CA HIS A 77 3.66 -3.75 4.78
C HIS A 77 5.02 -4.13 5.37
N ASP A 78 5.98 -3.21 5.32
CA ASP A 78 7.32 -3.41 5.85
C ASP A 78 7.64 -2.35 6.91
N PRO A 79 7.09 -2.47 8.13
CA PRO A 79 7.36 -1.52 9.20
C PRO A 79 8.85 -1.46 9.58
N ALA A 80 9.63 -2.51 9.28
CA ALA A 80 11.08 -2.50 9.54
C ALA A 80 11.83 -1.49 8.66
N ARG A 81 11.22 -1.08 7.55
CA ARG A 81 11.73 -0.12 6.58
C ARG A 81 11.02 1.24 6.67
N ALA A 82 10.49 1.59 7.83
CA ALA A 82 9.92 2.91 8.08
C ALA A 82 10.96 4.04 7.91
N ASP A 83 10.52 5.22 7.50
CA ASP A 83 11.36 6.42 7.26
C ASP A 83 12.50 6.18 6.25
N TYR A 84 12.21 5.50 5.12
CA TYR A 84 13.21 5.34 4.07
C TYR A 84 13.20 6.51 3.10
N VAL A 85 14.37 6.81 2.54
CA VAL A 85 14.54 7.82 1.48
C VAL A 85 14.48 7.12 0.13
N ALA A 86 13.59 7.55 -0.75
CA ALA A 86 13.54 7.03 -2.12
C ALA A 86 14.64 7.66 -2.98
N ASP A 87 15.29 6.85 -3.83
CA ASP A 87 16.25 7.33 -4.82
C ASP A 87 15.53 7.99 -6.02
N GLY A 88 14.25 7.66 -6.16
CA GLY A 88 13.35 8.25 -7.12
C GLY A 88 13.23 7.49 -8.42
N ASP A 89 13.83 6.30 -8.55
CA ASP A 89 13.55 5.32 -9.61
C ASP A 89 12.50 4.28 -9.19
N GLU A 90 12.07 4.33 -7.92
CA GLU A 90 11.09 3.41 -7.35
C GLU A 90 9.66 3.80 -7.75
N VAL A 91 8.84 2.79 -8.02
CA VAL A 91 7.41 2.93 -8.36
C VAL A 91 6.60 2.13 -7.35
N VAL A 92 5.50 2.72 -6.85
CA VAL A 92 4.58 2.04 -5.95
C VAL A 92 3.90 0.90 -6.69
N LYS A 93 4.04 -0.34 -6.19
CA LYS A 93 3.42 -1.51 -6.83
C LYS A 93 1.94 -1.63 -6.49
N GLY A 94 1.18 -2.35 -7.30
CA GLY A 94 -0.20 -2.69 -6.99
C GLY A 94 -0.31 -3.42 -5.65
N GLY A 95 -1.21 -2.98 -4.77
CA GLY A 95 -1.37 -3.48 -3.41
C GLY A 95 -0.31 -3.01 -2.41
N GLN A 96 0.67 -2.19 -2.82
CA GLN A 96 1.65 -1.61 -1.90
C GLN A 96 1.08 -0.35 -1.25
N HIS A 97 1.11 -0.31 0.08
CA HIS A 97 0.55 0.80 0.85
C HIS A 97 1.67 1.69 1.39
N VAL A 98 1.96 2.77 0.66
CA VAL A 98 3.05 3.71 0.98
C VAL A 98 2.46 5.05 1.41
N ILE A 99 3.02 5.65 2.47
CA ILE A 99 2.70 7.02 2.91
C ILE A 99 3.93 7.91 2.67
N ALA A 100 3.70 9.09 2.10
CA ALA A 100 4.74 10.10 1.92
C ALA A 100 4.78 11.06 3.12
N ARG A 101 5.96 11.26 3.72
CA ARG A 101 6.12 12.16 4.87
C ARG A 101 5.61 13.57 4.62
N LYS A 102 5.79 14.08 3.40
CA LYS A 102 5.39 15.44 3.01
C LYS A 102 3.87 15.66 2.99
N GLU A 103 3.08 14.59 2.91
CA GLU A 103 1.62 14.66 2.79
C GLU A 103 0.92 14.46 4.14
N VAL A 104 1.68 14.23 5.20
CA VAL A 104 1.17 14.09 6.57
C VAL A 104 1.82 15.11 7.50
N SER A 105 1.14 15.42 8.60
CA SER A 105 1.71 16.31 9.61
C SER A 105 2.92 15.67 10.29
N PRO A 106 3.90 16.46 10.77
CA PRO A 106 5.06 15.92 11.50
C PRO A 106 4.68 15.07 12.72
N ALA A 107 3.64 15.48 13.47
CA ALA A 107 3.19 14.76 14.66
C ALA A 107 2.63 13.37 14.31
N VAL A 108 1.84 13.28 13.24
CA VAL A 108 1.31 12.01 12.71
C VAL A 108 2.43 11.12 12.21
N TRP A 109 3.42 11.70 11.51
CA TRP A 109 4.59 10.94 11.04
C TRP A 109 5.38 10.32 12.19
N GLU A 110 5.68 11.09 13.24
CA GLU A 110 6.37 10.58 14.42
C GLU A 110 5.59 9.47 15.14
N GLU A 111 4.27 9.59 15.21
CA GLU A 111 3.42 8.54 15.78
C GLU A 111 3.41 7.27 14.90
N LEU A 112 3.42 7.40 13.57
CA LEU A 112 3.55 6.25 12.66
C LEU A 112 4.86 5.50 12.91
N LEU A 113 5.97 6.22 13.08
CA LEU A 113 7.26 5.60 13.40
C LEU A 113 7.24 4.90 14.75
N ARG A 114 6.65 5.52 15.79
CA ARG A 114 6.45 4.86 17.09
C ARG A 114 5.60 3.61 16.97
N ALA A 115 4.51 3.65 16.20
CA ALA A 115 3.66 2.50 15.96
C ALA A 115 4.40 1.37 15.22
N CYS A 116 5.26 1.69 14.26
CA CYS A 116 6.17 0.72 13.63
C CYS A 116 7.11 0.08 14.66
N ASP A 117 7.75 0.87 15.53
CA ASP A 117 8.64 0.35 16.58
C ASP A 117 7.92 -0.57 17.57
N VAL A 118 6.67 -0.25 17.92
CA VAL A 118 5.82 -1.11 18.76
C VAL A 118 5.53 -2.44 18.06
N VAL A 119 5.15 -2.42 16.77
CA VAL A 119 4.88 -3.64 15.99
C VAL A 119 6.13 -4.52 15.85
N LEU A 120 7.30 -3.90 15.71
CA LEU A 120 8.59 -4.60 15.62
C LEU A 120 9.15 -5.04 16.98
N GLY A 121 8.51 -4.65 18.10
CA GLY A 121 9.01 -4.91 19.45
C GLY A 121 10.32 -4.19 19.77
N ARG A 122 10.65 -3.12 19.05
CA ARG A 122 11.88 -2.32 19.24
C ARG A 122 11.77 -1.35 20.43
N GLN A 123 10.55 -1.00 20.84
CA GLN A 123 10.30 -0.25 22.08
C GLN A 123 9.73 -1.17 23.18
N PRO A 124 10.25 -1.13 24.42
CA PRO A 124 9.47 -1.59 25.56
C PRO A 124 8.23 -0.68 25.70
N PRO A 125 7.08 -1.19 26.17
CA PRO A 125 5.88 -0.38 26.31
C PRO A 125 6.21 0.83 27.19
N VAL A 126 6.00 2.04 26.66
CA VAL A 126 6.07 3.28 27.43
C VAL A 126 5.12 3.09 28.61
N ARG A 127 5.66 3.00 29.83
CA ARG A 127 4.84 3.07 31.04
C ARG A 127 4.19 4.45 31.03
N LEU A 128 2.93 4.52 30.63
CA LEU A 128 2.09 5.68 30.86
C LEU A 128 2.19 6.00 32.36
N ARG A 129 2.65 7.22 32.69
CA ARG A 129 2.81 7.66 34.07
C ARG A 129 1.46 7.55 34.78
N PRO A 130 1.40 7.04 36.02
CA PRO A 130 0.16 7.12 36.78
C PRO A 130 -0.17 8.59 37.02
N ALA A 131 -1.43 8.96 36.80
CA ALA A 131 -1.94 10.26 37.19
C ALA A 131 -1.70 10.46 38.69
N VAL A 132 -1.13 11.61 39.06
CA VAL A 132 -0.89 12.02 40.46
C VAL A 132 -2.17 12.59 41.06
#